data_AF-A0A970H3I0-F1
#
_entry.id   AF-A0A970H3I0-F1
#
_cell.length_a   1.000
_cell.length_b   1.000
_cell.length_c   1.000
_cell.angle_alpha   90.00
_cell.angle_beta   90.00
_cell.angle_gamma   90.00
#
_symmetry.space_group_name_H-M   'P 1'
#
loop_
_entity.id
_entity.type
_entity.pdbx_description
1 polymer ?
#
loop_
_entity_poly.entity_id
_entity_poly.type
_entity_poly.pdbx_seq_one_letter_code
_entity_poly.pdbx_strand_id
1 'polypeptide(L)' 'MTTFHWIHIIVGAWLAFVNFMPVLEEGMLMINNAIIGIIVAIYNAYYLFAKNNTDVKNKS' A
#
# COMPACT_ATOMS: atom_id res chain seq x y z
N MET A 1 -1.45 15.82 -2.35
CA MET A 1 -2.55 15.20 -1.58
C MET A 1 -3.58 14.78 -2.60
N THR A 2 -3.84 13.50 -2.91
CA THR A 2 -4.58 12.59 -2.02
C THR A 2 -4.50 11.12 -2.45
N THR A 3 -4.00 10.77 -3.64
CA THR A 3 -4.07 9.38 -4.16
C THR A 3 -3.38 8.34 -3.27
N PHE A 4 -2.17 8.64 -2.76
CA PHE A 4 -1.44 7.73 -1.88
C PHE A 4 -2.18 7.48 -0.55
N HIS A 5 -2.77 8.54 0.01
CA HIS A 5 -3.50 8.47 1.27
C HIS A 5 -4.78 7.65 1.12
N TRP A 6 -5.50 7.82 0.01
CA TRP A 6 -6.68 7.01 -0.30
C TRP A 6 -6.35 5.54 -0.54
N ILE A 7 -5.26 5.23 -1.26
CA ILE A 7 -4.80 3.85 -1.44
C ILE A 7 -4.47 3.22 -0.08
N HIS A 8 -3.76 3.93 0.80
CA HIS A 8 -3.41 3.42 2.12
C HIS A 8 -4.64 3.19 3.00
N ILE A 9 -5.63 4.09 2.95
CA ILE A 9 -6.90 3.94 3.67
C ILE A 9 -7.71 2.76 3.14
N ILE A 10 -7.89 2.64 1.82
CA ILE A 10 -8.64 1.55 1.19
C ILE A 10 -7.98 0.20 1.51
N VAL A 11 -6.65 0.14 1.38
CA VAL A 11 -5.90 -1.08 1.68
C VAL A 11 -5.94 -1.43 3.18
N GLY A 12 -5.78 -0.44 4.06
CA GLY A 12 -5.87 -0.64 5.51
C GLY A 12 -7.26 -1.11 5.93
N ALA A 13 -8.31 -0.53 5.35
CA ALA A 13 -9.69 -0.95 5.59
C ALA A 13 -9.95 -2.38 5.08
N TRP A 14 -9.39 -2.75 3.93
CA TRP A 14 -9.47 -4.12 3.41
C TRP A 14 -8.76 -5.12 4.33
N LEU A 15 -7.53 -4.83 4.75
CA LEU A 15 -6.78 -5.67 5.70
C LEU A 15 -7.55 -5.89 7.01
N ALA A 16 -8.14 -4.83 7.56
CA ALA A 16 -8.97 -4.92 8.77
C ALA A 16 -10.25 -5.74 8.52
N PHE A 17 -10.91 -5.55 7.37
CA PHE A 17 -12.14 -6.25 7.01
C PHE A 17 -11.93 -7.76 6.84
N VAL A 18 -10.89 -8.16 6.09
CA VAL A 18 -10.59 -9.59 5.85
C VAL A 18 -10.12 -10.29 7.13
N ASN A 19 -9.54 -9.54 8.09
CA ASN A 19 -9.18 -10.10 9.40
C ASN A 19 -10.38 -10.24 10.35
N PHE A 20 -11.38 -9.36 10.25
CA PHE A 20 -12.60 -9.41 11.08
C PHE A 20 -13.67 -10.38 10.55
N MET A 21 -13.72 -10.58 9.23
CA MET A 21 -14.66 -11.50 8.60
C MET A 21 -13.91 -12.78 8.21
N PRO A 22 -14.37 -13.99 8.61
CA PRO A 22 -13.75 -15.27 8.26
C PRO A 22 -14.05 -15.64 6.80
N VAL A 23 -13.61 -14.79 5.86
CA VAL A 23 -13.78 -14.95 4.41
C VAL A 23 -12.69 -15.87 3.83
N LEU A 24 -11.53 -15.95 4.50
CA LEU A 24 -10.39 -16.76 4.09
C LEU A 24 -9.85 -17.62 5.24
N GLU A 25 -9.32 -18.78 4.89
CA GLU A 25 -8.60 -19.69 5.79
C GLU A 25 -7.36 -19.02 6.38
N GLU A 26 -7.03 -19.27 7.65
CA GLU A 26 -6.02 -18.53 8.42
C GLU A 26 -4.64 -18.44 7.73
N GLY A 27 -4.21 -19.52 7.07
CA GLY A 27 -2.96 -19.56 6.31
C GLY A 27 -2.97 -18.64 5.08
N MET A 28 -4.12 -18.55 4.40
CA MET A 28 -4.31 -17.67 3.24
C MET A 28 -4.47 -16.21 3.66
N LEU A 29 -5.00 -15.97 4.85
CA LEU A 29 -5.17 -14.65 5.48
C LEU A 29 -3.82 -13.97 5.73
N MET A 30 -2.86 -14.70 6.31
CA MET A 30 -1.51 -14.19 6.55
C MET A 30 -0.80 -13.84 5.23
N ILE A 31 -0.90 -14.71 4.23
CA ILE A 31 -0.29 -14.50 2.91
C ILE A 31 -0.93 -13.29 2.20
N ASN A 32 -2.27 -13.19 2.22
CA ASN A 32 -2.98 -12.07 1.62
C ASN A 32 -2.52 -10.73 2.23
N ASN A 33 -2.47 -10.68 3.57
CA ASN A 33 -2.08 -9.49 4.29
C ASN A 33 -0.62 -9.09 4.04
N ALA A 34 0.29 -10.07 3.99
CA ALA A 34 1.70 -9.84 3.70
C ALA A 34 1.92 -9.31 2.27
N ILE A 35 1.26 -9.90 1.27
CA ILE A 35 1.36 -9.46 -0.14
C ILE A 35 0.86 -8.02 -0.27
N ILE A 36 -0.30 -7.71 0.31
CA ILE A 36 -0.89 -6.37 0.25
C ILE A 36 0.02 -5.35 0.94
N GLY A 37 0.57 -5.69 2.11
CA GLY A 37 1.53 -4.84 2.82
C GLY A 37 2.78 -4.55 1.99
N ILE A 38 3.34 -5.57 1.32
CA ILE A 38 4.51 -5.43 0.44
C ILE A 38 4.18 -4.52 -0.75
N ILE A 39 3.02 -4.68 -1.39
CA ILE A 39 2.61 -3.84 -2.52
C ILE A 39 2.54 -2.37 -2.10
N VAL A 40 1.92 -2.08 -0.95
CA VAL A 40 1.81 -0.71 -0.43
C VAL A 40 3.18 -0.15 -0.07
N ALA A 41 4.05 -0.95 0.55
CA ALA A 41 5.41 -0.53 0.89
C ALA A 41 6.25 -0.23 -0.35
N ILE A 42 6.17 -1.07 -1.40
CA ILE A 42 6.84 -0.84 -2.68
C ILE A 42 6.29 0.40 -3.37
N TYR A 43 4.97 0.59 -3.40
CA TYR A 43 4.37 1.81 -3.98
C TYR A 43 4.77 3.07 -3.21
N ASN A 44 4.81 2.99 -1.88
CA ASN A 44 5.27 4.08 -1.03
C ASN A 44 6.75 4.39 -1.31
N ALA A 45 7.60 3.37 -1.36
CA ALA A 45 9.02 3.50 -1.67
C ALA A 45 9.23 4.06 -3.09
N TYR A 46 8.51 3.56 -4.10
CA TYR A 46 8.57 4.11 -5.46
C TYR A 46 8.16 5.58 -5.49
N TYR A 47 7.12 5.97 -4.76
CA TYR A 47 6.73 7.37 -4.69
C TYR A 47 7.79 8.24 -4.00
N LEU A 48 8.33 7.77 -2.88
CA LEU A 48 9.36 8.48 -2.10
C LEU A 48 10.70 8.57 -2.85
N PHE A 49 11.13 7.50 -3.50
CA PHE A 49 12.45 7.39 -4.11
C PHE A 49 12.44 7.64 -5.62
N ALA A 50 11.41 7.27 -6.37
CA ALA A 50 11.38 7.48 -7.82
C ALA A 50 10.75 8.83 -8.17
N LYS A 51 9.58 9.16 -7.62
CA LYS A 51 8.87 10.40 -7.98
C LYS A 51 9.49 11.66 -7.36
N ASN A 52 10.02 11.57 -6.14
CA ASN A 52 10.67 12.71 -5.49
C ASN A 52 12.10 12.96 -6.02
N ASN A 53 12.81 11.93 -6.52
CA ASN A 53 14.11 12.12 -7.18
C ASN A 53 14.00 12.58 -8.64
N THR A 54 12.82 12.49 -9.27
CA THR A 54 12.58 13.13 -10.57
C THR A 54 12.34 14.64 -10.47
N ASP A 55 12.16 15.20 -9.26
CA ASP A 55 11.89 16.63 -9.04
C ASP A 55 13.16 17.52 -9.06
N VAL A 56 14.36 16.96 -9.23
CA VAL A 56 15.64 17.72 -9.36
C VAL A 56 15.97 18.17 -10.79
N LYS A 57 15.01 18.15 -11.72
CA LYS A 57 15.16 18.79 -13.03
C LYS A 57 13.92 19.60 -13.38
N ASN A 58 13.82 20.81 -12.84
CA ASN A 58 13.48 22.05 -13.59
C ASN A 58 13.21 23.21 -12.62
N LYS A 59 14.26 23.76 -12.01
CA LYS A 59 14.27 25.18 -11.63
C LYS A 59 15.32 25.85 -12.49
N SER A 60 14.87 26.29 -13.67
CA SER A 60 15.54 27.33 -14.43
C SER A 60 15.29 28.70 -13.79
#